data_AF-A0A423GHF9-F1
#
_entry.id   AF-A0A423GHF9-F1
#
_cell.length_a   1.000
_cell.length_b   1.000
_cell.length_c   1.000
_cell.angle_alpha   90.00
_cell.angle_beta   90.00
_cell.angle_gamma   90.00
#
_symmetry.space_group_name_H-M   'P 1'
#
loop_
_entity.id
_entity.type
_entity.pdbx_description
1 polymer ?
#
loop_
_entity_poly.entity_id
_entity_poly.type
_entity_poly.pdbx_seq_one_letter_code
_entity_poly.pdbx_strand_id
1 'polypeptide(L)'
;MASITIRNLDDQIKEQLRIAAAHNGHSMEEEARLILGRALAKVSPEGGLGSRIRKRFSTLGDVDLDLPSRDEKATAADLFE
;
A
#
# COMPACT_ATOMS: atom_id res chain seq x y z
N MET A 1 21.40 -2.51 13.99
CA MET A 1 20.41 -1.44 14.24
C MET A 1 20.94 -0.18 13.58
N ALA A 2 20.20 0.38 12.62
CA ALA A 2 20.53 1.70 12.12
C ALA A 2 20.02 2.73 13.14
N SER A 3 20.90 3.62 13.57
CA SER A 3 20.54 4.75 14.45
C SER A 3 20.49 6.01 13.60
N ILE A 4 19.43 6.80 13.77
CA ILE A 4 19.27 8.11 13.15
C ILE A 4 19.17 9.12 14.29
N THR A 5 20.04 10.13 14.27
CA THR A 5 19.96 11.27 15.19
C THR A 5 19.53 12.50 14.41
N ILE A 6 18.37 13.06 14.74
CA ILE A 6 17.87 14.29 14.15
C ILE A 6 18.26 15.45 15.08
N ARG A 7 19.16 16.32 14.61
CA ARG A 7 19.57 17.52 15.36
C ARG A 7 18.66 18.68 15.01
N ASN A 8 18.45 19.59 15.97
CA ASN A 8 17.61 20.77 15.81
C ASN A 8 16.19 20.45 15.31
N LEU A 9 15.60 19.36 15.83
CA LEU A 9 14.20 19.05 15.55
C LEU A 9 13.33 20.14 16.19
N ASP A 10 12.43 20.71 15.39
CA ASP A 10 11.45 21.70 15.86
C ASP A 10 10.67 21.14 17.07
N ASP A 11 10.60 21.92 18.15
CA ASP A 11 9.91 21.54 19.38
C ASP A 11 8.43 21.24 19.15
N GLN A 12 7.79 21.93 18.18
CA GLN A 12 6.42 21.66 17.78
C GLN A 12 6.29 20.27 17.13
N ILE A 13 7.25 19.87 16.28
CA ILE A 13 7.25 18.55 15.64
C ILE A 13 7.49 17.46 16.67
N LYS A 14 8.40 17.69 17.62
CA LYS A 14 8.67 16.77 18.73
C LYS A 14 7.41 16.54 19.58
N GLU A 15 6.66 17.59 19.86
CA GLU A 15 5.42 17.49 20.64
C GLU A 15 4.32 16.77 19.86
N GLN A 16 4.15 17.06 18.57
CA GLN A 16 3.21 16.34 17.71
C GLN A 16 3.54 14.85 17.63
N LEU A 17 4.83 14.49 17.52
CA LEU A 17 5.28 13.09 17.53
C LEU A 17 4.93 12.41 18.86
N ARG A 18 5.07 13.11 19.99
CA ARG A 18 4.69 12.61 21.32
C ARG A 18 3.20 12.33 21.41
N ILE A 19 2.38 13.26 20.93
CA ILE A 19 0.92 13.13 20.93
C ILE A 19 0.49 11.97 20.03
N ALA A 20 1.04 11.88 18.81
CA ALA A 20 0.75 10.80 17.87
C ALA A 20 1.11 9.43 18.47
N ALA A 21 2.29 9.33 19.11
CA ALA A 21 2.72 8.10 19.76
C ALA A 21 1.77 7.70 20.91
N ALA A 22 1.38 8.64 21.76
CA ALA A 22 0.42 8.39 22.85
C ALA A 22 -0.96 7.97 22.34
N HIS A 23 -1.44 8.61 21.28
CA HIS A 23 -2.72 8.28 20.64
C HIS A 23 -2.72 6.88 20.05
N ASN A 24 -1.61 6.47 19.41
CA ASN A 24 -1.48 5.16 18.77
C ASN A 24 -0.99 4.06 19.74
N GLY A 25 -0.74 4.37 21.01
CA GLY A 25 -0.23 3.40 21.99
C GLY A 25 1.20 2.95 21.74
N HIS A 26 1.99 3.78 21.05
CA HIS A 26 3.36 3.50 20.64
C HIS A 26 4.38 4.29 21.48
N SER A 27 5.63 3.83 21.46
CA SER A 27 6.75 4.67 21.91
C SER A 27 7.01 5.76 20.86
N MET A 28 7.64 6.86 21.28
CA MET A 28 8.00 7.95 20.36
C MET A 28 8.94 7.45 19.24
N GLU A 29 9.85 6.52 19.55
CA GLU A 29 10.74 5.91 18.56
C GLU A 29 9.96 5.05 17.56
N GLU A 30 9.02 4.24 18.05
CA GLU A 30 8.20 3.37 17.21
C GLU A 30 7.35 4.20 16.24
N GLU A 31 6.70 5.25 16.75
CA GLU A 31 5.89 6.13 15.92
C GLU A 31 6.75 6.83 14.86
N ALA A 32 7.95 7.29 15.23
CA ALA A 32 8.90 7.87 14.28
C ALA A 32 9.29 6.87 13.17
N ARG A 33 9.53 5.60 13.55
CA ARG A 33 9.88 4.54 12.61
C ARG A 33 8.73 4.24 11.65
N LEU A 34 7.50 4.18 12.15
CA LEU A 34 6.31 3.96 11.33
C LEU A 34 6.04 5.14 10.38
N ILE A 35 6.21 6.37 10.85
CA ILE A 35 6.07 7.58 10.02
C ILE A 35 7.11 7.57 8.90
N LEU A 36 8.39 7.31 9.22
CA LEU A 36 9.44 7.21 8.22
C LEU A 36 9.19 6.06 7.25
N GLY A 37 8.73 4.90 7.76
CA GLY A 37 8.36 3.75 6.95
C GLY A 37 7.24 4.07 5.97
N ARG A 38 6.17 4.74 6.41
CA ARG A 38 5.06 5.16 5.54
C ARG A 38 5.47 6.25 4.54
N ALA A 39 6.29 7.20 4.97
CA ALA A 39 6.77 8.29 4.12
C ALA A 39 7.74 7.82 3.03
N LEU A 40 8.56 6.81 3.33
CA LEU A 40 9.57 6.25 2.42
C LEU A 40 9.11 5.00 1.69
N ALA A 41 8.03 4.34 2.16
CA ALA A 41 7.30 3.39 1.36
C ALA A 41 6.75 4.14 0.16
N LYS A 42 7.53 4.14 -0.95
CA LYS A 42 7.05 4.55 -2.26
C LYS A 42 5.65 3.95 -2.41
N VAL A 43 4.66 4.80 -2.63
CA VAL A 43 3.38 4.36 -3.16
C VAL A 43 3.70 3.77 -4.54
N SER A 44 4.03 2.48 -4.55
CA SER A 44 4.33 1.72 -5.75
C SER A 44 3.56 0.42 -5.60
N PRO A 45 2.36 0.42 -6.14
CA PRO A 45 2.17 -0.24 -7.40
C PRO A 45 2.13 0.86 -8.44
N GLU A 46 2.94 0.76 -9.49
CA GLU A 46 2.69 1.58 -10.66
C GLU A 46 1.34 1.13 -11.25
N GLY A 47 0.28 1.77 -10.73
CA GLY A 47 -1.12 1.56 -11.04
C GLY A 47 -1.81 0.38 -10.33
N GLY A 48 -3.14 0.45 -10.27
CA GLY A 48 -4.01 -0.58 -9.70
C GLY A 48 -3.92 -1.91 -10.45
N LEU A 49 -4.73 -2.89 -10.06
CA LEU A 49 -4.72 -4.24 -10.64
C LEU A 49 -4.75 -4.23 -12.18
N GLY A 50 -5.59 -3.37 -12.78
CA GLY A 50 -5.68 -3.21 -14.24
C GLY A 50 -4.37 -2.73 -14.89
N SER A 51 -3.68 -1.77 -14.28
CA SER A 51 -2.38 -1.29 -14.77
C SER A 51 -1.30 -2.37 -14.70
N ARG A 52 -1.34 -3.21 -13.66
CA ARG A 52 -0.42 -4.34 -13.50
C ARG A 52 -0.68 -5.43 -14.54
N ILE A 53 -1.95 -5.76 -14.80
CA ILE A 53 -2.34 -6.70 -15.86
C ILE A 53 -1.85 -6.16 -17.20
N ARG A 54 -2.16 -4.90 -17.53
CA ARG A 54 -1.75 -4.30 -18.80
C ARG A 54 -0.24 -4.23 -18.99
N LYS A 55 0.53 -3.88 -17.95
CA LYS A 55 2.01 -3.90 -17.99
C LYS A 55 2.58 -5.30 -18.23
N ARG A 56 1.90 -6.35 -17.79
CA ARG A 56 2.35 -7.74 -17.97
C ARG A 56 2.14 -8.25 -19.40
N PHE A 57 1.06 -7.82 -20.04
CA PHE A 57 0.72 -8.24 -21.40
C PHE A 57 1.13 -7.23 -22.47
N SER A 58 1.76 -6.10 -22.10
CA SER A 58 2.12 -5.03 -23.04
C SER A 58 3.10 -5.47 -24.13
N THR A 59 3.89 -6.51 -23.89
CA THR A 59 4.82 -7.08 -24.88
C THR A 59 4.15 -8.04 -25.86
N LEU A 60 2.98 -8.57 -25.52
CA LEU A 60 2.23 -9.51 -26.36
C LEU A 60 1.33 -8.78 -27.37
N GLY A 61 1.07 -7.48 -27.16
CA GLY A 61 0.17 -6.71 -28.02
C GLY A 61 -1.28 -7.09 -27.81
N ASP A 62 -2.09 -6.97 -28.85
CA ASP A 62 -3.49 -7.41 -28.82
C ASP A 62 -3.54 -8.93 -29.01
N VAL A 63 -4.21 -9.62 -28.09
CA VAL A 63 -4.29 -11.08 -28.09
C VAL A 63 -5.74 -11.46 -28.36
N ASP A 64 -5.97 -12.08 -29.51
CA ASP A 64 -7.25 -12.72 -29.78
C ASP A 64 -7.28 -14.07 -29.05
N LEU A 65 -8.28 -14.26 -28.21
CA LEU A 65 -8.43 -15.47 -27.40
C LEU A 65 -9.64 -16.24 -27.91
N ASP A 66 -9.43 -17.49 -28.29
CA ASP A 66 -10.53 -18.43 -28.53
C ASP A 66 -11.26 -18.67 -27.21
N LEU A 67 -12.37 -17.95 -27.02
CA LEU A 67 -13.17 -18.05 -25.82
C LEU A 67 -13.95 -19.38 -25.83
N PRO A 68 -13.94 -20.14 -24.72
CA PRO A 68 -14.76 -21.34 -24.61
C PRO A 68 -16.25 -20.96 -24.62
N SER A 69 -17.08 -21.87 -25.12
CA SER A 69 -18.54 -21.70 -25.10
C SER A 69 -19.04 -21.64 -23.64
N ARG A 70 -19.91 -20.67 -23.35
CA ARG A 70 -20.49 -20.44 -22.02
C ARG A 70 -21.95 -20.89 -22.00
N ASP A 71 -22.17 -22.19 -22.16
CA ASP A 71 -23.53 -22.76 -22.24
C ASP A 71 -24.13 -23.12 -20.88
N GLU A 72 -23.32 -23.09 -19.82
CA GLU A 72 -23.76 -23.39 -18.46
C GLU A 72 -24.52 -22.23 -17.84
N LYS A 73 -25.54 -22.54 -17.05
CA LYS A 73 -26.27 -21.53 -16.27
C LYS A 73 -25.34 -20.94 -15.20
N ALA A 74 -25.31 -19.61 -15.12
CA ALA A 74 -24.53 -18.91 -14.12
C ALA A 74 -24.88 -19.38 -12.70
N THR A 75 -23.88 -19.78 -11.93
CA THR A 75 -24.04 -20.09 -10.51
C THR A 75 -24.32 -18.81 -9.74
N ALA A 76 -25.30 -18.85 -8.83
CA ALA A 76 -25.57 -17.73 -7.95
C ALA A 76 -24.36 -17.46 -7.04
N ALA A 77 -23.96 -16.20 -6.92
CA ALA A 77 -22.96 -15.80 -5.94
C ALA A 77 -23.56 -15.90 -4.54
N ASP A 78 -22.79 -16.45 -3.60
CA ASP A 78 -23.17 -16.46 -2.20
C ASP A 78 -22.87 -15.07 -1.62
N LEU A 79 -23.91 -14.24 -1.52
CA LEU A 79 -23.80 -12.81 -1.15
C LEU A 79 -24.10 -12.56 0.33
N PHE A 80 -24.20 -13.62 1.14
CA PHE A 80 -24.55 -13.53 2.56
C PHE A 80 -23.50 -14.23 3.43
N GLU A 81 -22.42 -13.50 3.75
CA GLU A 81 -21.71 -13.56 5.03
C GLU A 81 -21.41 -12.13 5.51
#